data_AF-A0A815VMD4-F1
#
_entry.id   AF-A0A815VMD4-F1
#
_cell.length_a   1.000
_cell.length_b   1.000
_cell.length_c   1.000
_cell.angle_alpha   90.00
_cell.angle_beta   90.00
_cell.angle_gamma   90.00
#
_symmetry.space_group_name_H-M   'P 1'
#
loop_
_entity.id
_entity.type
_entity.pdbx_description
1 polymer ?
#
loop_
_entity_poly.entity_id
_entity_poly.type
_entity_poly.pdbx_seq_one_letter_code
_entity_poly.pdbx_strand_id
1 'polypeptide(L)'
;MDTKCFDLQFHDETNRQQIIKPDEIDLTNENKVLISKLSIDQRILNGIKGSLFGLAIGDALGAHVEFRPQTYLKENPVKDLQGGGTWGLEKGQFTDDTSMAICLAISLIVCQDFIPYDQLVRYKWWYRHGYMSSTGQCFDIGTATRQSIQEFESRQKKFAQENQIDLDEIDQLSENKELLDKFNVNCSNDGVAGNGALMRLSPVPLFFYQNPSKAIEYSGISAKITHGDKKAIDCCRYYA
;
A
#
# COMPACT_ATOMS: atom_id res chain seq x y z
N MET A 1 24.75 2.84 14.86
CA MET A 1 24.23 1.94 13.82
C MET A 1 23.38 2.80 12.93
N ASP A 2 23.87 3.05 11.72
CA ASP A 2 23.29 4.00 10.76
C ASP A 2 21.88 3.57 10.34
N THR A 3 20.89 4.43 10.58
CA THR A 3 19.47 4.27 10.24
C THR A 3 19.17 4.61 8.78
N LYS A 4 20.02 4.22 7.83
CA LYS A 4 19.90 4.56 6.39
C LYS A 4 18.76 3.86 5.65
N CYS A 5 17.86 3.15 6.34
CA CYS A 5 16.77 2.41 5.70
C CYS A 5 15.53 3.27 5.37
N PHE A 6 15.51 4.56 5.74
CA PHE A 6 14.35 5.45 5.56
C PHE A 6 14.60 6.72 4.72
N ASP A 7 15.78 6.87 4.11
CA ASP A 7 16.06 7.97 3.17
C ASP A 7 15.39 7.69 1.81
N LEU A 8 14.06 7.65 1.80
CA LEU A 8 13.26 7.67 0.58
C LEU A 8 13.34 9.09 0.00
N GLN A 9 14.27 9.32 -0.93
CA GLN A 9 14.34 10.58 -1.67
C GLN A 9 13.13 10.70 -2.59
N PHE A 10 12.21 11.59 -2.22
CA PHE A 10 11.06 11.98 -3.03
C PHE A 10 11.54 12.96 -4.12
N HIS A 11 11.60 12.50 -5.37
CA HIS A 11 11.71 13.39 -6.52
C HIS A 11 10.30 13.63 -7.09
N ASP A 12 9.64 14.69 -6.63
CA ASP A 12 8.56 15.35 -7.37
C ASP A 12 8.71 16.85 -7.17
N GLU A 13 9.16 17.55 -8.22
CA GLU A 13 9.44 18.99 -8.22
C GLU A 13 8.26 19.84 -8.74
N THR A 14 7.05 19.30 -8.86
CA THR A 14 5.91 20.06 -9.38
C THR A 14 4.74 20.18 -8.40
N ASN A 15 4.89 21.16 -7.50
CA ASN A 15 3.83 22.03 -6.96
C ASN A 15 2.95 21.56 -5.76
N ARG A 16 3.49 21.80 -4.55
CA ARG A 16 2.84 22.41 -3.36
C ARG A 16 1.51 21.85 -2.83
N GLN A 17 1.63 20.85 -1.95
CA GLN A 17 1.45 21.05 -0.51
C GLN A 17 2.75 20.56 0.16
N GLN A 18 3.20 21.17 1.25
CA GLN A 18 4.48 20.80 1.89
C GLN A 18 4.47 19.33 2.31
N ILE A 19 5.02 18.46 1.46
CA ILE A 19 5.33 17.07 1.79
C ILE A 19 6.61 17.14 2.62
N ILE A 20 6.44 16.99 3.94
CA ILE A 20 7.55 16.93 4.89
C ILE A 20 8.40 15.71 4.52
N LYS A 21 9.68 15.93 4.20
CA LYS A 21 10.62 14.83 3.95
C LYS A 21 10.78 14.00 5.24
N PRO A 22 10.98 12.67 5.17
CA PRO A 22 11.20 11.84 6.36
C PRO A 22 12.32 12.37 7.27
N ASP A 23 13.37 12.92 6.66
CA ASP A 23 14.56 13.43 7.35
C ASP A 23 14.38 14.87 7.89
N GLU A 24 13.29 15.53 7.51
CA GLU A 24 12.86 16.83 8.03
C GLU A 24 11.80 16.69 9.13
N ILE A 25 11.48 15.45 9.57
CA ILE A 25 10.69 15.21 10.79
C ILE A 25 11.60 15.47 11.99
N ASP A 26 11.75 16.76 12.29
CA ASP A 26 12.30 17.20 13.55
C ASP A 26 11.32 16.78 14.67
N LEU A 27 11.80 15.91 15.56
CA LEU A 27 11.07 15.48 16.77
C LEU A 27 11.06 16.58 17.84
N THR A 28 11.07 17.85 17.43
CA THR A 28 10.91 19.00 18.32
C THR A 28 9.48 19.10 18.86
N ASN A 29 9.34 19.89 19.92
CA ASN A 29 8.15 19.99 20.75
C ASN A 29 6.84 20.29 19.99
N GLU A 30 6.89 20.85 18.77
CA GLU A 30 5.70 21.14 17.97
C GLU A 30 4.94 19.88 17.51
N ASN A 31 5.64 18.80 17.19
CA ASN A 31 5.00 17.52 16.84
C ASN A 31 4.49 16.77 18.06
N LYS A 32 5.14 16.92 19.24
CA LYS A 32 4.54 16.50 20.52
C LYS A 32 3.23 17.24 20.78
N VAL A 33 3.15 18.53 20.44
CA VAL A 33 1.92 19.31 20.54
C VAL A 33 0.87 18.82 19.54
N LEU A 34 1.23 18.47 18.30
CA LEU A 34 0.31 17.93 17.30
C LEU A 34 -0.25 16.55 17.69
N ILE A 35 0.60 15.65 18.20
CA ILE A 35 0.19 14.35 18.75
C ILE A 35 -0.68 14.54 19.99
N SER A 36 -0.38 15.52 20.84
CA SER A 36 -1.22 15.83 22.02
C SER A 36 -2.58 16.43 21.67
N LYS A 37 -2.73 16.98 20.44
CA LYS A 37 -4.00 17.51 19.91
C LYS A 37 -4.84 16.44 19.22
N LEU A 38 -4.24 15.34 18.76
CA LEU A 38 -4.98 14.15 18.35
C LEU A 38 -5.53 13.50 19.63
N SER A 39 -6.83 13.65 19.89
CA SER A 39 -7.49 12.97 21.02
C SER A 39 -7.68 11.46 20.75
N ILE A 40 -6.62 10.79 20.29
CA ILE A 40 -6.62 9.36 20.06
C ILE A 40 -6.11 8.71 21.35
N ASP A 41 -6.89 7.79 21.88
CA ASP A 41 -6.50 6.97 23.02
C ASP A 41 -5.14 6.27 22.76
N GLN A 42 -4.22 6.36 23.71
CA GLN A 42 -2.86 5.83 23.53
C GLN A 42 -2.84 4.33 23.25
N ARG A 43 -3.81 3.56 23.77
CA ARG A 43 -3.96 2.13 23.48
C ARG A 43 -4.35 1.91 22.02
N ILE A 44 -5.26 2.73 21.49
CA ILE A 44 -5.65 2.68 20.08
C ILE A 44 -4.44 3.04 19.20
N LEU A 45 -3.72 4.11 19.53
CA LEU A 45 -2.53 4.53 18.79
C LEU A 45 -1.45 3.43 18.77
N ASN A 46 -1.23 2.77 19.91
CA ASN A 46 -0.29 1.65 19.98
C ASN A 46 -0.74 0.45 19.14
N GLY A 47 -2.05 0.17 19.08
CA GLY A 47 -2.61 -0.86 18.21
C GLY A 47 -2.42 -0.56 16.73
N ILE A 48 -2.68 0.68 16.32
CA ILE A 48 -2.44 1.17 14.95
C ILE A 48 -0.96 0.99 14.57
N LYS A 49 -0.04 1.50 15.41
CA LYS A 49 1.40 1.36 15.20
C LYS A 49 1.83 -0.11 15.13
N GLY A 50 1.34 -0.92 16.06
CA GLY A 50 1.66 -2.34 16.12
C GLY A 50 1.19 -3.10 14.87
N SER A 51 0.04 -2.76 14.30
CA SER A 51 -0.45 -3.37 13.06
C SER A 51 0.42 -3.01 11.85
N LEU A 52 0.77 -1.73 11.68
CA LEU A 52 1.59 -1.29 10.55
C LEU A 52 3.04 -1.78 10.65
N PHE A 53 3.67 -1.67 11.83
CA PHE A 53 5.02 -2.18 12.04
C PHE A 53 5.05 -3.70 12.02
N GLY A 54 4.04 -4.36 12.57
CA GLY A 54 3.93 -5.82 12.55
C GLY A 54 3.84 -6.37 11.13
N LEU A 55 3.10 -5.70 10.24
CA LEU A 55 3.06 -6.02 8.80
C LEU A 55 4.47 -5.93 8.21
N ALA A 56 5.14 -4.77 8.35
CA ALA A 56 6.46 -4.56 7.75
C ALA A 56 7.55 -5.49 8.31
N ILE A 57 7.53 -5.75 9.61
CA ILE A 57 8.47 -6.67 10.26
C ILE A 57 8.18 -8.11 9.82
N GLY A 58 6.91 -8.51 9.74
CA GLY A 58 6.51 -9.84 9.30
C GLY A 58 6.91 -10.13 7.86
N ASP A 59 6.66 -9.16 6.97
CA ASP A 59 7.11 -9.16 5.58
C ASP A 59 8.63 -9.33 5.50
N ALA A 60 9.42 -8.44 6.10
CA ALA A 60 10.88 -8.50 6.03
C ALA A 60 11.48 -9.79 6.63
N LEU A 61 10.85 -10.37 7.67
CA LEU A 61 11.25 -11.68 8.20
C LEU A 61 10.92 -12.83 7.24
N GLY A 62 9.75 -12.79 6.61
CA GLY A 62 9.26 -13.81 5.68
C GLY A 62 10.02 -13.83 4.36
N ALA A 63 10.39 -12.66 3.84
CA ALA A 63 11.07 -12.48 2.56
C ALA A 63 12.38 -13.29 2.45
N HIS A 64 13.11 -13.43 3.57
CA HIS A 64 14.36 -14.21 3.60
C HIS A 64 14.16 -15.70 3.24
N VAL A 65 12.98 -16.25 3.53
CA VAL A 65 12.69 -17.68 3.39
C VAL A 65 11.57 -17.97 2.40
N GLU A 66 11.19 -16.98 1.61
CA GLU A 66 10.17 -17.14 0.58
C GLU A 66 10.54 -18.28 -0.40
N PHE A 67 9.53 -19.04 -0.82
CA PHE A 67 9.66 -20.25 -1.67
C PHE A 67 10.52 -21.39 -1.09
N ARG A 68 10.98 -21.29 0.16
CA ARG A 68 11.68 -22.39 0.84
C ARG A 68 10.68 -23.42 1.36
N PRO A 69 10.98 -24.73 1.25
CA PRO A 69 10.13 -25.76 1.81
C PRO A 69 10.17 -25.71 3.34
N GLN A 70 9.11 -26.19 3.99
CA GLN A 70 9.03 -26.26 5.45
C GLN A 70 10.22 -27.04 6.08
N THR A 71 10.75 -28.05 5.39
CA THR A 71 11.94 -28.80 5.84
C THR A 71 13.16 -27.90 6.02
N TYR A 72 13.37 -26.94 5.11
CA TYR A 72 14.45 -25.96 5.22
C TYR A 72 14.29 -25.09 6.48
N LEU A 73 13.06 -24.66 6.79
CA LEU A 73 12.77 -23.84 7.97
C LEU A 73 12.98 -24.55 9.30
N LYS A 74 12.82 -25.88 9.33
CA LYS A 74 13.11 -26.68 10.54
C LYS A 74 14.60 -26.68 10.86
N GLU A 75 15.44 -26.72 9.84
CA GLU A 75 16.90 -26.70 9.97
C GLU A 75 17.45 -25.27 10.10
N ASN A 76 16.78 -24.30 9.48
CA ASN A 76 17.19 -22.90 9.39
C ASN A 76 16.06 -21.97 9.89
N PRO A 77 15.71 -22.01 11.19
CA PRO A 77 14.65 -21.19 11.73
C PRO A 77 15.00 -19.69 11.65
N VAL A 78 14.05 -18.88 11.18
CA VAL A 78 14.19 -17.41 11.19
C VAL A 78 14.06 -16.90 12.62
N LYS A 79 15.15 -16.34 13.17
CA LYS A 79 15.20 -15.84 14.55
C LYS A 79 15.39 -14.32 14.66
N ASP A 80 15.82 -13.69 13.57
CA ASP A 80 16.07 -12.26 13.49
C ASP A 80 15.93 -11.83 12.02
N LEU A 81 15.83 -10.52 11.80
CA LEU A 81 15.90 -9.92 10.47
C LEU A 81 17.25 -10.27 9.81
N GLN A 82 17.17 -10.78 8.60
CA GLN A 82 18.30 -11.21 7.80
C GLN A 82 18.14 -10.69 6.38
N GLY A 83 19.26 -10.39 5.71
CA GLY A 83 19.27 -10.16 4.26
C GLY A 83 19.29 -11.46 3.47
N GLY A 84 19.37 -11.39 2.15
CA GLY A 84 19.40 -12.54 1.25
C GLY A 84 18.00 -12.92 0.75
N GLY A 85 17.66 -14.21 0.84
CA GLY A 85 16.42 -14.74 0.28
C GLY A 85 16.41 -14.78 -1.24
N THR A 86 15.22 -14.96 -1.82
CA THR A 86 15.00 -15.08 -3.28
C THR A 86 15.53 -13.87 -4.04
N TRP A 87 15.42 -12.68 -3.44
CA TRP A 87 15.70 -11.40 -4.07
C TRP A 87 17.03 -10.78 -3.65
N GLY A 88 17.80 -11.42 -2.76
CA GLY A 88 19.10 -10.90 -2.31
C GLY A 88 19.00 -9.60 -1.50
N LEU A 89 17.96 -9.46 -0.69
CA LEU A 89 17.63 -8.23 0.04
C LEU A 89 18.67 -7.85 1.10
N GLU A 90 18.76 -6.58 1.44
CA GLU A 90 19.46 -6.13 2.64
C GLU A 90 18.63 -6.43 3.90
N LYS A 91 19.29 -6.47 5.06
CA LYS A 91 18.61 -6.73 6.34
C LYS A 91 17.55 -5.65 6.61
N GLY A 92 16.30 -6.07 6.71
CA GLY A 92 15.17 -5.20 7.04
C GLY A 92 14.43 -4.62 5.84
N GLN A 93 14.86 -4.89 4.61
CA GLN A 93 14.08 -4.56 3.42
C GLN A 93 12.83 -5.44 3.35
N PHE A 94 11.69 -4.80 3.13
CA PHE A 94 10.36 -5.40 2.96
C PHE A 94 9.99 -5.55 1.48
N THR A 95 8.97 -6.34 1.13
CA THR A 95 8.57 -6.66 -0.25
C THR A 95 7.30 -5.90 -0.69
N ASP A 96 6.51 -6.49 -1.59
CA ASP A 96 5.28 -5.93 -2.11
C ASP A 96 4.18 -5.80 -1.05
N ASP A 97 4.10 -6.68 -0.04
CA ASP A 97 3.14 -6.59 1.06
C ASP A 97 3.16 -5.19 1.69
N THR A 98 4.35 -4.75 2.14
CA THR A 98 4.54 -3.46 2.80
C THR A 98 4.50 -2.30 1.81
N SER A 99 5.09 -2.45 0.62
CA SER A 99 5.08 -1.39 -0.40
C SER A 99 3.66 -1.00 -0.78
N MET A 100 2.79 -2.01 -1.00
CA MET A 100 1.38 -1.80 -1.31
C MET A 100 0.58 -1.30 -0.10
N ALA A 101 0.91 -1.73 1.12
CA ALA A 101 0.29 -1.18 2.33
C ALA A 101 0.61 0.30 2.51
N ILE A 102 1.86 0.72 2.30
CA ILE A 102 2.26 2.14 2.38
C ILE A 102 1.54 2.95 1.29
N CYS A 103 1.49 2.46 0.05
CA CYS A 103 0.74 3.11 -1.02
C CYS A 103 -0.74 3.33 -0.64
N LEU A 104 -1.39 2.31 -0.05
CA LEU A 104 -2.77 2.42 0.40
C LEU A 104 -2.95 3.40 1.56
N ALA A 105 -2.02 3.41 2.53
CA ALA A 105 -2.05 4.36 3.63
C ALA A 105 -1.94 5.81 3.14
N ILE A 106 -1.04 6.07 2.18
CA ILE A 106 -0.87 7.42 1.63
C ILE A 106 -2.12 7.82 0.83
N SER A 107 -2.75 6.90 0.09
CA SER A 107 -4.03 7.15 -0.60
C SER A 107 -5.09 7.67 0.36
N LEU A 108 -5.30 6.94 1.46
CA LEU A 108 -6.28 7.30 2.49
C LEU A 108 -5.97 8.66 3.13
N ILE A 109 -4.69 8.95 3.41
CA ILE A 109 -4.26 10.21 4.01
C ILE A 109 -4.43 11.38 3.04
N VAL A 110 -4.01 11.25 1.78
CA VAL A 110 -4.06 12.34 0.79
C VAL A 110 -5.51 12.62 0.39
N CYS A 111 -6.30 11.57 0.12
CA CYS A 111 -7.69 11.73 -0.27
C CYS A 111 -8.62 12.09 0.91
N GLN A 112 -8.17 11.89 2.15
CA GLN A 112 -8.98 12.02 3.37
C GLN A 112 -10.26 11.14 3.34
N ASP A 113 -10.29 10.12 2.48
CA ASP A 113 -11.33 9.12 2.33
C ASP A 113 -10.76 7.93 1.53
N PHE A 114 -11.58 6.91 1.31
CA PHE A 114 -11.21 5.78 0.47
C PHE A 114 -11.60 6.02 -1.00
N ILE A 115 -10.60 6.27 -1.85
CA ILE A 115 -10.77 6.42 -3.29
C ILE A 115 -10.03 5.29 -4.02
N PRO A 116 -10.74 4.24 -4.51
CA PRO A 116 -10.11 3.09 -5.16
C PRO A 116 -9.27 3.44 -6.39
N TYR A 117 -9.58 4.54 -7.05
CA TYR A 117 -8.81 5.04 -8.19
C TYR A 117 -7.41 5.48 -7.77
N ASP A 118 -7.29 6.33 -6.74
CA ASP A 118 -6.00 6.80 -6.23
C ASP A 118 -5.16 5.64 -5.66
N GLN A 119 -5.81 4.64 -5.04
CA GLN A 119 -5.15 3.40 -4.65
C GLN A 119 -4.45 2.71 -5.85
N LEU A 120 -5.13 2.56 -6.99
CA LEU A 120 -4.55 1.97 -8.21
C LEU A 120 -3.48 2.87 -8.83
N VAL A 121 -3.64 4.20 -8.79
CA VAL A 121 -2.62 5.15 -9.24
C VAL A 121 -1.32 4.95 -8.45
N ARG A 122 -1.39 4.85 -7.12
CA ARG A 122 -0.19 4.63 -6.29
C ARG A 122 0.45 3.26 -6.52
N TYR A 123 -0.37 2.22 -6.73
CA TYR A 123 0.16 0.91 -7.12
C TYR A 123 0.83 0.94 -8.50
N LYS A 124 0.29 1.71 -9.44
CA LYS A 124 0.93 1.97 -10.73
C LYS A 124 2.27 2.68 -10.53
N TRP A 125 2.36 3.70 -9.68
CA TRP A 125 3.62 4.38 -9.39
C TRP A 125 4.65 3.46 -8.75
N TRP A 126 4.22 2.61 -7.81
CA TRP A 126 5.09 1.57 -7.26
C TRP A 126 5.58 0.64 -8.38
N TYR A 127 4.67 0.08 -9.17
CA TYR A 127 4.98 -0.86 -10.25
C TYR A 127 5.93 -0.27 -11.31
N ARG A 128 5.75 0.98 -11.70
CA ARG A 128 6.50 1.63 -12.78
C ARG A 128 7.78 2.32 -12.32
N HIS A 129 7.80 2.86 -11.11
CA HIS A 129 8.85 3.77 -10.64
C HIS A 129 9.47 3.36 -9.31
N GLY A 130 9.06 2.25 -8.71
CA GLY A 130 9.54 1.82 -7.40
C GLY A 130 9.08 2.72 -6.25
N TYR A 131 8.03 3.53 -6.45
CA TYR A 131 7.45 4.37 -5.42
C TYR A 131 7.13 3.54 -4.16
N MET A 132 7.65 3.97 -3.00
CA MET A 132 7.50 3.27 -1.71
C MET A 132 8.07 1.84 -1.66
N SER A 133 9.02 1.51 -2.55
CA SER A 133 9.80 0.28 -2.47
C SER A 133 11.00 0.43 -1.54
N SER A 134 11.32 -0.63 -0.80
CA SER A 134 12.53 -0.71 0.04
C SER A 134 13.84 -0.80 -0.77
N THR A 135 13.76 -1.12 -2.06
CA THR A 135 14.92 -1.28 -2.97
C THR A 135 15.01 -0.19 -4.03
N GLY A 136 14.06 0.77 -4.04
CA GLY A 136 13.94 1.79 -5.08
C GLY A 136 13.39 1.29 -6.41
N GLN A 137 13.02 0.00 -6.52
CA GLN A 137 12.40 -0.58 -7.72
C GLN A 137 11.23 -1.50 -7.34
N CYS A 138 10.27 -1.70 -8.24
CA CYS A 138 9.25 -2.73 -8.04
C CYS A 138 9.87 -4.13 -8.21
N PHE A 139 9.71 -4.97 -7.21
CA PHE A 139 10.03 -6.40 -7.26
C PHE A 139 8.94 -7.20 -6.54
N ASP A 140 8.99 -8.53 -6.65
CA ASP A 140 8.06 -9.47 -6.02
C ASP A 140 6.57 -9.34 -6.36
N ILE A 141 6.20 -8.39 -7.23
CA ILE A 141 4.80 -8.17 -7.60
C ILE A 141 4.13 -9.44 -8.14
N GLY A 142 3.13 -9.91 -7.39
CA GLY A 142 2.29 -11.05 -7.78
C GLY A 142 1.59 -10.85 -9.12
N THR A 143 1.41 -11.94 -9.86
CA THR A 143 0.81 -11.95 -11.22
C THR A 143 -0.55 -11.27 -11.26
N ALA A 144 -1.41 -11.55 -10.29
CA ALA A 144 -2.75 -10.96 -10.19
C ALA A 144 -2.71 -9.44 -10.07
N THR A 145 -1.93 -8.93 -9.10
CA THR A 145 -1.70 -7.49 -8.90
C THR A 145 -1.18 -6.83 -10.18
N ARG A 146 -0.14 -7.42 -10.78
CA ARG A 146 0.45 -6.90 -12.02
C ARG A 146 -0.58 -6.78 -13.15
N GLN A 147 -1.36 -7.83 -13.37
CA GLN A 147 -2.40 -7.86 -14.41
C GLN A 147 -3.47 -6.79 -14.17
N SER A 148 -3.92 -6.61 -12.94
CA SER A 148 -4.91 -5.58 -12.61
C SER A 148 -4.39 -4.16 -12.77
N ILE A 149 -3.12 -3.89 -12.45
CA ILE A 149 -2.49 -2.58 -12.71
C ILE A 149 -2.38 -2.35 -14.23
N GLN A 150 -1.98 -3.35 -15.00
CA GLN A 150 -1.90 -3.22 -16.46
C GLN A 150 -3.27 -2.97 -17.11
N GLU A 151 -4.32 -3.64 -16.63
CA GLU A 151 -5.70 -3.40 -17.05
C GLU A 151 -6.16 -1.98 -16.66
N PHE A 152 -5.82 -1.52 -15.46
CA PHE A 152 -6.09 -0.15 -15.02
C PHE A 152 -5.42 0.87 -15.94
N GLU A 153 -4.14 0.72 -16.27
CA GLU A 153 -3.41 1.59 -17.20
C GLU A 153 -4.04 1.62 -18.60
N SER A 154 -4.48 0.45 -19.09
CA SER A 154 -5.19 0.33 -20.37
C SER A 154 -6.50 1.13 -20.35
N ARG A 155 -7.27 1.00 -19.26
CA ARG A 155 -8.52 1.75 -19.06
C ARG A 155 -8.28 3.25 -18.90
N GLN A 156 -7.24 3.68 -18.18
CA GLN A 156 -6.85 5.09 -18.07
C GLN A 156 -6.61 5.69 -19.46
N LYS A 157 -5.81 5.02 -20.29
CA LYS A 157 -5.51 5.50 -21.66
C LYS A 157 -6.76 5.64 -22.52
N LYS A 158 -7.64 4.63 -22.49
CA LYS A 158 -8.89 4.66 -23.25
C LYS A 158 -9.82 5.77 -22.74
N PHE A 159 -10.00 5.87 -21.42
CA PHE A 159 -10.87 6.87 -20.81
C PHE A 159 -10.38 8.29 -21.10
N ALA A 160 -9.07 8.53 -21.03
CA ALA A 160 -8.46 9.81 -21.37
C ALA A 160 -8.73 10.22 -22.82
N GLN A 161 -8.57 9.28 -23.76
CA GLN A 161 -8.90 9.53 -25.17
C GLN A 161 -10.38 9.85 -25.39
N GLU A 162 -11.29 9.08 -24.78
CA GLU A 162 -12.73 9.26 -24.93
C GLU A 162 -13.24 10.58 -24.33
N ASN A 163 -12.59 11.07 -23.27
CA ASN A 163 -12.98 12.28 -22.55
C ASN A 163 -12.07 13.49 -22.82
N GLN A 164 -11.12 13.37 -23.76
CA GLN A 164 -10.17 14.43 -24.13
C GLN A 164 -9.35 14.97 -22.94
N ILE A 165 -8.88 14.06 -22.08
CA ILE A 165 -8.03 14.35 -20.92
C ILE A 165 -6.57 14.10 -21.32
N ASP A 166 -5.65 14.96 -20.88
CA ASP A 166 -4.21 14.70 -21.04
C ASP A 166 -3.81 13.43 -20.27
N LEU A 167 -2.93 12.61 -20.85
CA LEU A 167 -2.44 11.41 -20.17
C LEU A 167 -1.59 11.74 -18.94
N ASP A 168 -0.95 12.91 -18.90
CA ASP A 168 -0.19 13.34 -17.73
C ASP A 168 -1.13 13.77 -16.57
N GLU A 169 -2.37 14.15 -16.90
CA GLU A 169 -3.38 14.58 -15.93
C GLU A 169 -4.28 13.44 -15.43
N ILE A 170 -4.26 12.27 -16.12
CA ILE A 170 -5.22 11.20 -15.85
C ILE A 170 -5.09 10.63 -14.43
N ASP A 171 -3.91 10.71 -13.81
CA ASP A 171 -3.72 10.26 -12.43
C ASP A 171 -4.43 11.13 -11.40
N GLN A 172 -4.75 12.39 -11.74
CA GLN A 172 -5.51 13.29 -10.87
C GLN A 172 -7.04 13.20 -11.09
N LEU A 173 -7.53 12.19 -11.82
CA LEU A 173 -8.97 12.00 -12.08
C LEU A 173 -9.81 11.98 -10.79
N SER A 174 -9.24 11.57 -9.66
CA SER A 174 -9.91 11.56 -8.35
C SER A 174 -10.39 12.94 -7.89
N GLU A 175 -9.83 14.03 -8.40
CA GLU A 175 -10.24 15.39 -8.09
C GLU A 175 -11.53 15.80 -8.83
N ASN A 176 -11.87 15.11 -9.92
CA ASN A 176 -13.08 15.35 -10.69
C ASN A 176 -14.11 14.23 -10.46
N LYS A 177 -15.01 14.46 -9.51
CA LYS A 177 -16.03 13.47 -9.12
C LYS A 177 -16.91 12.99 -10.28
N GLU A 178 -17.30 13.89 -11.19
CA GLU A 178 -18.19 13.52 -12.29
C GLU A 178 -17.52 12.55 -13.28
N LEU A 179 -16.24 12.75 -13.55
CA LEU A 179 -15.47 11.85 -14.41
C LEU A 179 -15.08 10.57 -13.67
N LEU A 180 -14.70 10.69 -12.39
CA LEU A 180 -14.37 9.53 -11.55
C LEU A 180 -15.53 8.53 -11.47
N ASP A 181 -16.77 9.01 -11.31
CA ASP A 181 -17.97 8.16 -11.24
C ASP A 181 -18.22 7.36 -12.53
N LYS A 182 -17.63 7.79 -13.67
CA LYS A 182 -17.71 7.10 -14.96
C LYS A 182 -16.57 6.07 -15.16
N PHE A 183 -15.54 6.07 -14.30
CA PHE A 183 -14.38 5.19 -14.44
C PHE A 183 -14.58 3.86 -13.69
N ASN A 184 -14.42 2.73 -14.39
CA ASN A 184 -14.51 1.41 -13.77
C ASN A 184 -13.17 0.92 -13.20
N VAL A 185 -13.00 1.03 -11.89
CA VAL A 185 -11.81 0.60 -11.12
C VAL A 185 -11.68 -0.92 -10.90
N ASN A 186 -12.71 -1.73 -11.21
CA ASN A 186 -12.64 -3.18 -11.00
C ASN A 186 -11.81 -3.85 -12.09
N CYS A 187 -10.49 -3.92 -11.89
CA CYS A 187 -9.50 -4.36 -12.89
C CYS A 187 -9.06 -5.82 -12.72
N SER A 188 -9.71 -6.58 -11.83
CA SER A 188 -9.48 -8.01 -11.67
C SER A 188 -10.58 -8.83 -12.31
N ASN A 189 -10.19 -10.00 -12.83
CA ASN A 189 -11.12 -11.05 -13.22
C ASN A 189 -11.68 -11.78 -11.99
N ASP A 190 -12.79 -12.48 -12.19
CA ASP A 190 -13.31 -13.47 -11.25
C ASP A 190 -12.31 -14.64 -11.08
N GLY A 191 -12.36 -15.34 -9.94
CA GLY A 191 -11.49 -16.50 -9.68
C GLY A 191 -10.08 -16.16 -9.16
N VAL A 192 -9.71 -14.87 -9.14
CA VAL A 192 -8.42 -14.39 -8.61
C VAL A 192 -8.47 -14.32 -7.08
N ALA A 193 -8.06 -15.42 -6.42
CA ALA A 193 -8.17 -15.62 -4.96
C ALA A 193 -6.83 -15.62 -4.19
N GLY A 194 -5.79 -15.00 -4.76
CA GLY A 194 -4.47 -14.87 -4.11
C GLY A 194 -4.49 -13.98 -2.86
N ASN A 195 -3.40 -14.03 -2.08
CA ASN A 195 -3.23 -13.25 -0.84
C ASN A 195 -2.95 -11.75 -1.08
N GLY A 196 -2.69 -11.33 -2.32
CA GLY A 196 -2.23 -9.98 -2.68
C GLY A 196 -3.12 -8.82 -2.24
N ALA A 197 -4.40 -9.09 -1.97
CA ALA A 197 -5.33 -8.14 -1.37
C ALA A 197 -5.23 -8.08 0.16
N LEU A 198 -5.11 -9.24 0.82
CA LEU A 198 -5.12 -9.34 2.29
C LEU A 198 -3.81 -8.82 2.89
N MET A 199 -2.68 -9.10 2.25
CA MET A 199 -1.35 -8.74 2.76
C MET A 199 -1.16 -7.23 2.98
N ARG A 200 -1.89 -6.41 2.21
CA ARG A 200 -1.83 -4.94 2.25
C ARG A 200 -3.00 -4.28 2.99
N LEU A 201 -3.87 -5.07 3.63
CA LEU A 201 -5.17 -4.65 4.15
C LEU A 201 -5.08 -3.57 5.23
N SER A 202 -4.11 -3.70 6.14
CA SER A 202 -4.03 -2.98 7.42
C SER A 202 -4.43 -1.50 7.39
N PRO A 203 -4.01 -0.65 6.41
CA PRO A 203 -4.34 0.77 6.41
C PRO A 203 -5.85 1.09 6.41
N VAL A 204 -6.70 0.29 5.74
CA VAL A 204 -8.13 0.58 5.62
C VAL A 204 -8.85 0.52 6.97
N PRO A 205 -8.84 -0.60 7.72
CA PRO A 205 -9.51 -0.67 9.01
C PRO A 205 -8.90 0.30 10.04
N LEU A 206 -7.61 0.61 9.94
CA LEU A 206 -6.97 1.58 10.84
C LEU A 206 -7.43 3.02 10.55
N PHE A 207 -7.60 3.40 9.28
CA PHE A 207 -8.10 4.72 8.92
C PHE A 207 -9.57 4.90 9.32
N PHE A 208 -10.40 3.87 9.11
CA PHE A 208 -11.82 3.89 9.44
C PHE A 208 -12.14 3.26 10.80
N TYR A 209 -11.21 3.26 11.76
CA TYR A 209 -11.39 2.57 13.05
C TYR A 209 -12.61 3.06 13.86
N GLN A 210 -13.05 4.30 13.65
CA GLN A 210 -14.25 4.87 14.28
C GLN A 210 -15.55 4.49 13.55
N ASN A 211 -15.45 3.92 12.35
CA ASN A 211 -16.59 3.47 11.54
C ASN A 211 -16.34 2.04 11.00
N PRO A 212 -16.57 1.02 11.85
CA PRO A 212 -16.32 -0.38 11.48
C PRO A 212 -17.08 -0.84 10.22
N SER A 213 -18.28 -0.31 9.97
CA SER A 213 -19.04 -0.64 8.77
C SER A 213 -18.31 -0.18 7.50
N LYS A 214 -17.78 1.05 7.48
CA LYS A 214 -16.94 1.54 6.39
C LYS A 214 -15.63 0.76 6.28
N ALA A 215 -14.98 0.45 7.42
CA ALA A 215 -13.77 -0.35 7.44
C ALA A 215 -13.96 -1.70 6.73
N ILE A 216 -15.02 -2.44 7.07
CA ILE A 216 -15.35 -3.72 6.46
C ILE A 216 -15.68 -3.55 4.96
N GLU A 217 -16.56 -2.60 4.62
CA GLU A 217 -16.96 -2.35 3.24
C GLU A 217 -15.76 -2.02 2.34
N TYR A 218 -14.97 -1.02 2.73
CA TYR A 218 -13.83 -0.54 1.96
C TYR A 218 -12.69 -1.56 1.89
N SER A 219 -12.54 -2.41 2.91
CA SER A 219 -11.60 -3.54 2.85
C SER A 219 -11.97 -4.53 1.75
N GLY A 220 -13.27 -4.81 1.57
CA GLY A 220 -13.75 -5.63 0.45
C GLY A 220 -13.56 -4.94 -0.91
N ILE A 221 -13.81 -3.63 -1.01
CA ILE A 221 -13.63 -2.89 -2.27
C ILE A 221 -12.14 -2.82 -2.65
N SER A 222 -11.26 -2.51 -1.68
CA SER A 222 -9.79 -2.49 -1.84
C SER A 222 -9.22 -3.83 -2.33
N ALA A 223 -9.83 -4.94 -1.92
CA ALA A 223 -9.49 -6.26 -2.43
C ALA A 223 -9.93 -6.42 -3.89
N LYS A 224 -11.22 -6.16 -4.15
CA LYS A 224 -11.91 -6.42 -5.43
C LYS A 224 -11.22 -5.79 -6.64
N ILE A 225 -10.62 -4.60 -6.49
CA ILE A 225 -9.98 -3.91 -7.61
C ILE A 225 -8.76 -4.64 -8.19
N THR A 226 -8.16 -5.58 -7.44
CA THR A 226 -7.02 -6.42 -7.90
C THR A 226 -7.22 -7.93 -7.73
N HIS A 227 -8.18 -8.34 -6.90
CA HIS A 227 -8.48 -9.73 -6.56
C HIS A 227 -10.00 -9.92 -6.51
N GLY A 228 -10.58 -10.21 -7.67
CA GLY A 228 -12.03 -10.22 -7.91
C GLY A 228 -12.77 -11.45 -7.36
N ASP A 229 -12.06 -12.45 -6.83
CA ASP A 229 -12.71 -13.62 -6.25
C ASP A 229 -13.37 -13.29 -4.90
N LYS A 230 -14.56 -13.86 -4.69
CA LYS A 230 -15.32 -13.71 -3.44
C LYS A 230 -14.51 -14.08 -2.20
N LYS A 231 -13.65 -15.09 -2.26
CA LYS A 231 -12.81 -15.50 -1.13
C LYS A 231 -11.84 -14.39 -0.73
N ALA A 232 -11.13 -13.79 -1.69
CA ALA A 232 -10.19 -12.70 -1.39
C ALA A 232 -10.91 -11.49 -0.80
N ILE A 233 -12.06 -11.13 -1.37
CA ILE A 233 -12.90 -10.01 -0.92
C ILE A 233 -13.42 -10.25 0.50
N ASP A 234 -14.01 -11.42 0.76
CA ASP A 234 -14.60 -11.75 2.05
C ASP A 234 -13.54 -12.00 3.13
N CYS A 235 -12.35 -12.51 2.78
CA CYS A 235 -11.22 -12.56 3.70
C CYS A 235 -10.81 -11.15 4.16
N CYS A 236 -10.71 -10.19 3.25
CA CYS A 236 -10.36 -8.81 3.63
C CYS A 236 -11.42 -8.16 4.51
N ARG A 237 -12.72 -8.43 4.24
CA ARG A 237 -13.83 -8.01 5.11
C ARG A 237 -13.76 -8.62 6.51
N TYR A 238 -13.39 -9.89 6.60
CA TYR A 238 -13.36 -10.62 7.87
C TYR A 238 -12.19 -10.19 8.77
N TYR A 239 -11.05 -9.83 8.18
CA TYR A 239 -9.87 -9.36 8.92
C TYR A 239 -9.94 -7.88 9.33
N ALA A 240 -10.87 -7.11 8.76
CA ALA A 240 -11.10 -5.69 9.06
C ALA A 240 -11.98 -5.51 10.30
#